data_AF-A0A316SBF6-F1
#
_entry.id   AF-A0A316SBF6-F1
#
_cell.length_a   1.000
_cell.length_b   1.000
_cell.length_c   1.000
_cell.angle_alpha   90.00
_cell.angle_beta   90.00
_cell.angle_gamma   90.00
#
_symmetry.space_group_name_H-M   'P 1'
#
loop_
_entity.id
_entity.type
_entity.pdbx_description
1 polymer ?
#
loop_
_entity_poly.entity_id
_entity_poly.type
_entity_poly.pdbx_seq_one_letter_code
_entity_poly.pdbx_strand_id
1 'polypeptide(L)' 'MRAVAESIKRLYEAGKLTGEQLAQRVEKGTLTLEEYNEIIEEKRKNV' A
#
# COMPACT_ATOMS: atom_id res chain seq x y z
N MET A 1 3.87 8.93 -5.82
CA MET A 1 3.26 8.57 -4.51
C MET A 1 3.67 9.54 -3.40
N ARG A 2 2.83 9.78 -2.38
CA ARG A 2 3.20 10.59 -1.20
C ARG A 2 4.18 9.83 -0.28
N ALA A 3 4.97 10.55 0.53
CA ALA A 3 5.95 9.94 1.45
C ALA A 3 5.31 8.92 2.43
N VAL A 4 4.06 9.16 2.86
CA VAL A 4 3.30 8.23 3.71
C VAL A 4 2.99 6.93 2.96
N ALA A 5 2.56 7.03 1.70
CA ALA A 5 2.24 5.88 0.87
C ALA A 5 3.49 5.05 0.55
N GLU A 6 4.64 5.70 0.28
CA GLU A 6 5.92 5.00 0.11
C GLU A 6 6.35 4.24 1.38
N SER A 7 6.12 4.82 2.56
CA SER A 7 6.40 4.12 3.81
C SER A 7 5.50 2.92 4.01
N ILE A 8 4.23 3.03 3.66
CA ILE A 8 3.26 1.93 3.74
C ILE A 8 3.63 0.82 2.75
N LYS A 9 4.05 1.17 1.54
CA LYS A 9 4.55 0.23 0.54
C LYS A 9 5.68 -0.64 1.10
N ARG A 10 6.71 -0.02 1.68
CA ARG A 10 7.83 -0.76 2.30
C ARG A 10 7.38 -1.73 3.39
N LEU A 11 6.38 -1.35 4.19
CA LEU A 11 5.81 -2.23 5.21
C LEU A 11 5.04 -3.41 4.60
N TYR A 12 4.29 -3.16 3.51
CA TYR A 12 3.54 -4.19 2.78
C TYR A 12 4.46 -5.18 2.04
N GLU A 13 5.53 -4.69 1.43
CA GLU A 13 6.57 -5.51 0.80
C GLU A 13 7.34 -6.34 1.83
N ALA A 14 7.62 -5.77 3.00
CA ALA A 14 8.25 -6.48 4.11
C ALA A 14 7.31 -7.48 4.84
N GLY A 15 6.06 -7.65 4.37
CA GLY A 15 5.09 -8.55 4.99
C GLY A 15 4.57 -8.09 6.36
N LYS A 16 4.88 -6.84 6.76
CA LYS A 16 4.42 -6.23 8.02
C LYS A 16 3.00 -5.64 7.91
N LEU A 17 2.47 -5.60 6.70
CA LEU A 17 1.12 -5.13 6.38
C LEU A 17 0.47 -6.15 5.44
N THR A 18 -0.78 -6.51 5.71
CA THR A 18 -1.60 -7.34 4.81
C THR A 18 -2.38 -6.48 3.81
N GLY A 19 -2.91 -7.09 2.75
CA GLY A 19 -3.77 -6.40 1.78
C GLY A 19 -5.03 -5.81 2.43
N GLU A 20 -5.64 -6.51 3.40
CA GLU A 20 -6.79 -6.01 4.16
C GLU A 20 -6.44 -4.79 5.01
N GLN A 21 -5.28 -4.79 5.68
CA GLN A 21 -4.82 -3.63 6.44
C GLN A 21 -4.48 -2.45 5.52
N LEU A 22 -4.05 -2.71 4.29
CA LEU A 22 -3.85 -1.70 3.26
C LEU A 22 -5.19 -1.08 2.83
N ALA A 23 -6.22 -1.92 2.62
CA ALA A 23 -7.58 -1.46 2.27
C ALA A 23 -8.22 -0.60 3.38
N GLN A 24 -8.08 -0.99 4.66
CA GLN A 24 -8.56 -0.17 5.79
C GLN A 24 -7.92 1.22 5.84
N ARG A 25 -6.70 1.38 5.32
CA ARG A 25 -6.04 2.69 5.25
C ARG A 25 -6.64 3.57 4.16
N VAL A 26 -7.22 2.98 3.12
CA VAL A 26 -8.01 3.69 2.10
C VAL A 26 -9.32 4.19 2.70
N GLU A 27 -10.03 3.32 3.42
CA GLU A 27 -11.27 3.70 4.12
C GLU A 27 -11.05 4.84 5.14
N LYS A 28 -9.91 4.82 5.84
CA LYS A 28 -9.50 5.87 6.78
C LYS A 28 -8.95 7.13 6.10
N GLY A 29 -8.84 7.15 4.77
CA GLY A 29 -8.29 8.28 4.00
C GLY A 29 -6.78 8.50 4.15
N THR A 30 -6.06 7.57 4.80
CA THR A 30 -4.60 7.62 4.93
C THR A 30 -3.90 7.27 3.61
N LEU A 31 -4.55 6.46 2.78
CA LEU A 31 -4.17 6.15 1.40
C LEU A 31 -5.31 6.57 0.47
N THR A 32 -4.99 6.99 -0.75
CA THR A 32 -5.99 7.04 -1.82
C THR A 32 -6.12 5.67 -2.49
N LEU A 33 -7.20 5.50 -3.26
CA LEU A 33 -7.40 4.28 -4.05
C LEU A 33 -6.29 4.11 -5.13
N GLU A 34 -5.83 5.21 -5.73
CA GLU A 34 -4.69 5.20 -6.65
C GLU A 34 -3.42 4.70 -5.98
N GLU A 35 -3.07 5.24 -4.81
CA GLU A 35 -1.86 4.83 -4.08
C GLU A 35 -1.95 3.36 -3.65
N TYR A 36 -3.12 2.90 -3.23
CA TYR A 36 -3.36 1.48 -2.94
C TYR A 36 -3.09 0.60 -4.17
N ASN A 37 -3.65 0.97 -5.33
CA ASN A 37 -3.50 0.21 -6.56
C ASN A 37 -2.04 0.16 -7.01
N GLU A 38 -1.33 1.29 -6.97
CA GLU A 38 0.10 1.34 -7.28
C GLU A 38 0.90 0.39 -6.36
N ILE A 39 0.65 0.41 -5.04
CA ILE A 39 1.34 -0.48 -4.09
C ILE A 39 1.08 -1.97 -4.40
N ILE A 40 -0.15 -2.34 -4.74
CA ILE A 40 -0.52 -3.72 -5.06
C ILE A 40 0.08 -4.15 -6.40
N GLU A 41 0.03 -3.30 -7.43
CA GLU A 41 0.58 -3.58 -8.76
C GLU A 41 2.10 -3.74 -8.75
N GLU A 42 2.80 -2.88 -8.01
CA GLU A 42 4.25 -2.96 -7.90
C GLU A 42 4.72 -4.26 -7.22
N LYS A 43 4.00 -4.74 -6.20
CA LYS A 43 4.31 -6.04 -5.60
C LYS A 43 4.18 -7.19 -6.60
N ARG A 44 3.20 -7.14 -7.52
CA ARG A 44 3.04 -8.17 -8.56
C ARG A 44 4.15 -8.14 -9.61
N LYS A 45 4.74 -6.96 -9.89
CA LYS A 45 5.88 -6.84 -10.82
C LYS A 45 7.20 -7.34 -10.23
N ASN A 46 7.31 -7.37 -8.90
CA ASN A 46 8.51 -7.76 -8.16
C ASN A 46 8.52 -9.24 -7.70
N VAL A 47 7.56 -10.05 -8.15
CA VAL A 47 7.44 -11.51 -7.89
C VAL A 47 7.58 -12.26 -9.20
#